data_AF-A0A2N6A1X9-F1
#
_entry.id   AF-A0A2N6A1X9-F1
#
_cell.length_a   1.000
_cell.length_b   1.000
_cell.length_c   1.000
_cell.angle_alpha   90.00
_cell.angle_beta   90.00
_cell.angle_gamma   90.00
#
_symmetry.space_group_name_H-M   'P 1'
#
loop_
_entity.id
_entity.type
_entity.pdbx_description
1 polymer ?
#
loop_
_entity_poly.entity_id
_entity_poly.type
_entity_poly.pdbx_seq_one_letter_code
_entity_poly.pdbx_strand_id
1 'polypeptide(L)'
;MKFEEYIQKHRSELDHRKPDKDRIWQGIQAASHQRKTKRIRIYQWSAAAVIILLISGMFLRQEFVLQRQIENLSQINSSLAQKEQAYQVQVNQKWQQFQSIESNASPIEGMLINELKELDTLYQEGLKDIQKDKNNERAIMILLETYEKRLRIIEKLIYERHKQIKYEERNPKTQL
;
A
#
# COMPACT_ATOMS: atom_id res chain seq x y z
N MET A 1 3.51 1.26 75.12
CA MET A 1 2.24 1.97 74.90
C MET A 1 2.32 3.50 75.10
N LYS A 2 3.49 4.12 75.34
CA LYS A 2 3.59 5.57 75.62
C LYS A 2 3.54 6.51 74.39
N PHE A 3 3.83 5.97 73.19
CA PHE A 3 3.87 6.77 71.96
C PHE A 3 2.47 7.08 71.42
N GLU A 4 1.54 6.13 71.58
CA GLU A 4 0.17 6.27 71.08
C GLU A 4 -0.61 7.35 71.86
N GLU A 5 -0.45 7.38 73.19
CA GLU A 5 -1.00 8.45 74.04
C GLU A 5 -0.41 9.83 73.69
N TYR A 6 0.89 9.90 73.37
CA TYR A 6 1.54 11.14 72.96
C TYR A 6 0.95 11.68 71.65
N ILE A 7 0.81 10.84 70.63
CA ILE A 7 0.20 11.22 69.35
C ILE A 7 -1.27 11.63 69.53
N GLN A 8 -2.02 10.92 70.38
CA GLN A 8 -3.43 11.21 70.60
C GLN A 8 -3.64 12.55 71.34
N LYS A 9 -2.78 12.87 72.31
CA LYS A 9 -2.85 14.11 73.08
C LYS A 9 -2.45 15.35 72.26
N HIS A 10 -1.53 15.18 71.32
CA HIS A 10 -1.05 16.26 70.44
C HIS A 10 -1.73 16.31 69.07
N ARG A 11 -2.73 15.46 68.80
CA ARG A 11 -3.43 15.39 67.51
C ARG A 11 -3.99 16.75 67.05
N SER A 12 -4.52 17.53 67.99
CA SER A 12 -5.09 18.86 67.75
C SER A 12 -4.05 19.88 67.29
N GLU A 13 -2.79 19.75 67.72
CA GLU A 13 -1.67 20.62 67.34
C GLU A 13 -1.06 20.18 66.01
N LEU A 14 -1.12 18.89 65.71
CA LEU A 14 -0.61 18.31 64.45
C LEU A 14 -1.51 18.67 63.25
N ASP A 15 -2.82 18.76 63.47
CA ASP A 15 -3.83 19.03 62.42
C ASP A 15 -4.03 20.53 62.11
N HIS A 16 -2.97 21.33 62.24
CA HIS A 16 -2.96 22.78 61.98
C HIS A 16 -3.14 23.16 60.49
N ARG A 17 -2.98 22.20 59.56
CA ARG A 17 -3.05 22.44 58.12
C ARG A 17 -4.27 21.76 57.55
N LYS A 18 -5.36 22.52 57.40
CA LYS A 18 -6.43 22.14 56.47
C LYS A 18 -5.83 22.18 55.06
N PRO A 19 -5.84 21.07 54.30
CA PRO A 19 -5.39 21.11 52.92
C PRO A 19 -6.27 22.09 52.15
N ASP A 20 -5.64 23.01 51.45
CA ASP A 20 -6.31 23.95 50.55
C ASP A 20 -6.94 23.15 49.40
N LYS A 21 -8.22 22.85 49.56
CA LYS A 21 -8.99 22.01 48.63
C LYS A 21 -9.02 22.64 47.24
N ASP A 22 -9.10 23.97 47.17
CA ASP A 22 -9.18 24.69 45.90
C ASP A 22 -7.87 24.56 45.13
N ARG A 23 -6.73 24.65 45.81
CA ARG A 23 -5.42 24.46 45.20
C ARG A 23 -5.17 23.02 44.73
N ILE A 24 -5.68 22.03 45.47
CA ILE A 24 -5.63 20.61 45.06
C ILE A 24 -6.50 20.39 43.81
N TRP A 25 -7.73 20.91 43.80
CA TRP A 25 -8.63 20.78 42.66
C TRP A 25 -8.12 21.51 41.41
N GLN A 26 -7.49 22.68 41.56
CA GLN A 26 -6.84 23.39 40.47
C GLN A 26 -5.67 22.58 39.88
N GLY A 27 -4.85 21.93 40.72
CA GLY A 27 -3.76 21.06 40.26
C GLY A 27 -4.27 19.84 39.48
N ILE A 28 -5.38 19.24 39.93
CA ILE A 28 -6.03 18.12 39.25
C ILE A 28 -6.64 18.56 37.91
N GLN A 29 -7.30 19.71 37.86
CA GLN A 29 -7.87 20.26 36.63
C GLN A 29 -6.77 20.63 35.61
N ALA A 30 -5.66 21.21 36.05
CA ALA A 30 -4.51 21.52 35.21
C ALA A 30 -3.85 20.26 34.64
N ALA A 31 -3.72 19.20 35.45
CA ALA A 31 -3.20 17.91 34.99
C ALA A 31 -4.16 17.20 34.01
N SER A 32 -5.47 17.37 34.18
CA SER A 32 -6.49 16.77 33.30
C SER A 32 -6.54 17.43 31.90
N HIS A 33 -6.19 18.71 31.78
CA HIS A 33 -6.22 19.44 30.50
C HIS A 33 -4.95 19.27 29.65
N GLN A 34 -3.87 18.72 30.21
CA GLN A 34 -2.60 18.54 29.50
C GLN A 34 -2.47 17.23 28.72
N ARG A 35 -3.45 16.33 28.78
CA ARG A 35 -3.50 15.15 27.89
C ARG A 35 -4.43 15.35 26.71
N LYS A 36 -4.25 16.46 25.97
CA LYS A 36 -4.57 16.41 24.54
C LYS A 36 -3.47 15.60 23.87
N THR A 37 -3.58 14.27 23.95
CA THR A 37 -2.89 13.42 22.99
C THR A 37 -3.35 13.92 21.63
N LYS A 38 -2.50 14.66 20.91
CA LYS A 38 -2.70 14.86 19.49
C LYS A 38 -2.77 13.44 18.94
N ARG A 39 -3.98 12.95 18.67
CA ARG A 39 -4.18 11.78 17.83
C ARG A 39 -3.64 12.24 16.49
N ILE A 40 -2.35 12.03 16.27
CA ILE A 40 -1.74 12.26 14.99
C ILE A 40 -2.49 11.29 14.07
N ARG A 41 -3.27 11.83 13.13
CA ARG A 41 -3.89 11.08 12.05
C ARG A 41 -2.75 10.57 11.15
N ILE A 42 -1.97 9.60 11.61
CA ILE A 42 -0.92 8.95 10.81
C ILE A 42 -1.53 7.87 9.90
N TYR A 43 -2.78 7.48 10.14
CA TYR A 43 -3.42 6.36 9.46
C TYR A 43 -3.82 6.58 8.00
N GLN A 44 -3.72 7.81 7.47
CA GLN A 44 -4.09 8.07 6.07
C GLN A 44 -2.90 8.05 5.10
N TRP A 45 -1.67 8.16 5.60
CA TRP A 45 -0.46 8.16 4.76
C TRP A 45 0.34 6.85 4.86
N SER A 46 0.07 6.03 5.88
CA SER A 46 0.70 4.70 6.03
C SER A 46 0.20 3.69 5.00
N ALA A 47 -1.02 3.84 4.47
CA ALA A 47 -1.55 2.94 3.45
C ALA A 47 -0.81 3.10 2.10
N ALA A 48 -0.53 4.34 1.69
CA ALA A 48 0.22 4.63 0.48
C ALA A 48 1.66 4.11 0.55
N ALA A 49 2.34 4.29 1.69
CA ALA A 49 3.70 3.79 1.89
C ALA A 49 3.80 2.26 1.84
N VAL A 50 2.80 1.54 2.36
CA VAL A 50 2.74 0.07 2.30
C VAL A 50 2.49 -0.40 0.86
N ILE A 51 1.63 0.29 0.10
CA ILE A 51 1.41 -0.03 -1.32
C ILE A 51 2.69 0.21 -2.13
N ILE A 52 3.38 1.33 -1.92
CA ILE A 52 4.66 1.62 -2.60
C ILE A 52 5.73 0.58 -2.25
N LEU A 53 5.83 0.16 -0.99
CA LEU A 53 6.78 -0.89 -0.56
C LEU A 53 6.44 -2.26 -1.15
N LEU A 54 5.15 -2.64 -1.19
CA LEU A 54 4.71 -3.88 -1.83
C LEU A 54 5.00 -3.88 -3.34
N ILE A 55 4.81 -2.73 -4.00
CA ILE A 55 5.11 -2.59 -5.42
C ILE A 55 6.63 -2.64 -5.67
N SER A 56 7.43 -1.93 -4.86
CA SER A 56 8.90 -1.95 -4.96
C SER A 56 9.47 -3.36 -4.74
N GLY A 57 8.89 -4.14 -3.81
CA GLY A 57 9.23 -5.54 -3.60
C GLY A 57 8.89 -6.46 -4.78
N MET A 58 7.85 -6.16 -5.56
CA MET A 58 7.52 -6.90 -6.80
C MET A 58 8.52 -6.61 -7.92
N PHE A 59 9.03 -5.38 -8.04
CA PHE A 59 9.99 -5.00 -9.08
C PHE A 59 11.32 -5.73 -8.98
N LEU A 60 11.87 -5.87 -7.77
CA LEU A 60 13.14 -6.56 -7.57
C LEU A 60 13.06 -8.06 -7.91
N ARG A 61 11.89 -8.70 -7.77
CA ARG A 61 11.69 -10.07 -8.24
C ARG A 61 11.51 -10.14 -9.76
N GLN A 62 10.87 -9.14 -10.36
CA GLN A 62 10.59 -9.15 -11.80
C GLN A 62 11.89 -9.13 -12.60
N GLU A 63 12.84 -8.23 -12.31
CA GLU A 63 14.08 -8.10 -13.11
C GLU A 63 14.89 -9.41 -13.21
N PHE A 64 15.09 -10.13 -12.10
CA PHE A 64 15.81 -11.42 -12.11
C PHE A 64 15.05 -12.56 -12.78
N VAL A 65 13.71 -12.54 -12.71
CA VAL A 65 12.86 -13.55 -13.34
C VAL A 65 12.73 -13.28 -14.86
N LEU A 66 12.73 -12.01 -15.26
CA LEU A 66 12.61 -11.56 -16.65
C LEU A 66 13.84 -11.94 -17.48
N GLN A 67 15.06 -11.73 -16.98
CA GLN A 67 16.29 -12.10 -17.72
C GLN A 67 16.34 -13.60 -18.06
N ARG A 68 15.97 -14.47 -17.11
CA ARG A 68 15.92 -15.92 -17.36
C ARG A 68 14.80 -16.32 -18.33
N GLN A 69 13.73 -15.53 -18.43
CA GLN A 69 12.61 -15.82 -19.34
C GLN A 69 12.94 -15.45 -20.79
N ILE A 70 13.59 -14.30 -21.02
CA ILE A 70 14.03 -13.85 -22.35
C ILE A 70 15.04 -14.83 -22.97
N GLU A 71 15.95 -15.39 -22.18
CA GLU A 71 16.89 -16.42 -22.64
C GLU A 71 16.20 -17.72 -23.08
N ASN A 72 15.10 -18.11 -22.42
CA ASN A 72 14.38 -19.32 -22.79
C ASN A 72 13.53 -19.16 -24.06
N LEU A 73 12.89 -18.00 -24.25
CA LEU A 73 12.05 -17.76 -25.43
C LEU A 73 12.86 -17.46 -26.69
N SER A 74 14.01 -16.80 -26.56
CA SER A 74 14.93 -16.54 -27.69
C SER A 74 15.52 -17.82 -28.29
N GLN A 75 15.68 -18.88 -27.50
CA GLN A 75 16.11 -20.21 -27.96
C GLN A 75 15.03 -20.95 -28.77
N ILE A 76 13.77 -20.53 -28.66
CA ILE A 76 12.62 -21.18 -29.31
C ILE A 76 12.27 -20.46 -30.60
N ASN A 77 12.05 -19.15 -30.52
CA ASN A 77 11.69 -18.33 -31.66
C ASN A 77 12.13 -16.88 -31.43
N SER A 78 13.10 -16.42 -32.22
CA SER A 78 13.65 -15.06 -32.14
C SER A 78 12.60 -13.98 -32.37
N SER A 79 11.61 -14.23 -33.23
CA SER A 79 10.50 -13.30 -33.48
C SER A 79 9.58 -13.18 -32.25
N LEU A 80 9.33 -14.30 -31.55
CA LEU A 80 8.53 -14.29 -30.32
C LEU A 80 9.27 -13.55 -29.20
N ALA A 81 10.56 -13.80 -29.03
CA ALA A 81 11.38 -13.12 -28.03
C ALA A 81 11.45 -11.60 -28.27
N GLN A 82 11.54 -11.17 -29.54
CA GLN A 82 11.50 -9.74 -29.88
C GLN A 82 10.15 -9.10 -29.51
N LYS A 83 9.04 -9.79 -29.81
CA LYS A 83 7.70 -9.33 -29.43
C LYS A 83 7.57 -9.25 -27.92
N GLU A 84 8.00 -10.28 -27.19
CA GLU A 84 8.01 -10.32 -25.74
C GLU A 84 8.77 -9.12 -25.15
N GLN A 85 9.99 -8.86 -25.62
CA GLN A 85 10.79 -7.73 -25.17
C GLN A 85 10.07 -6.40 -25.42
N ALA A 86 9.47 -6.22 -26.60
CA ALA A 86 8.69 -5.03 -26.92
C ALA A 86 7.48 -4.87 -25.98
N TYR A 87 6.78 -5.95 -25.63
CA TYR A 87 5.68 -5.92 -24.67
C TYR A 87 6.16 -5.58 -23.26
N GLN A 88 7.26 -6.16 -22.80
CA GLN A 88 7.83 -5.89 -21.48
C GLN A 88 8.18 -4.41 -21.32
N VAL A 89 8.82 -3.81 -22.34
CA VAL A 89 9.12 -2.38 -22.37
C VAL A 89 7.85 -1.54 -22.27
N GLN A 90 6.81 -1.86 -23.07
CA GLN A 90 5.55 -1.14 -23.05
C GLN A 90 4.83 -1.24 -21.70
N VAL A 91 4.78 -2.44 -21.12
CA VAL A 91 4.18 -2.69 -19.80
C VAL A 91 4.91 -1.87 -18.74
N ASN A 92 6.23 -1.86 -18.74
CA ASN A 92 7.01 -1.10 -17.77
C ASN A 92 6.75 0.41 -17.92
N GLN A 93 6.79 0.94 -19.14
CA GLN A 93 6.52 2.35 -19.42
C GLN A 93 5.11 2.77 -18.97
N LYS A 94 4.09 1.99 -19.31
CA LYS A 94 2.70 2.27 -18.91
C LYS A 94 2.51 2.13 -17.40
N TRP A 95 3.19 1.18 -16.77
CA TRP A 95 3.14 1.05 -15.31
C TRP A 95 3.79 2.24 -14.61
N GLN A 96 4.95 2.69 -15.08
CA GLN A 96 5.59 3.91 -14.56
C GLN A 96 4.68 5.13 -14.74
N GLN A 97 4.00 5.25 -15.89
CA GLN A 97 2.98 6.27 -16.11
C GLN A 97 1.82 6.16 -15.12
N PHE A 98 1.32 4.95 -14.86
CA PHE A 98 0.29 4.74 -13.84
C PHE A 98 0.75 5.22 -12.47
N GLN A 99 1.98 4.87 -12.08
CA GLN A 99 2.56 5.25 -10.78
C GLN A 99 2.79 6.76 -10.62
N SER A 100 3.12 7.47 -11.70
CA SER A 100 3.37 8.91 -11.64
C SER A 100 2.10 9.76 -11.48
N ILE A 101 0.92 9.16 -11.69
CA ILE A 101 -0.37 9.85 -11.52
C ILE A 101 -0.78 9.75 -10.05
N GLU A 102 -0.66 10.84 -9.30
CA GLU A 102 -1.18 10.93 -7.93
C GLU A 102 -2.71 11.03 -7.94
N SER A 103 -3.39 10.03 -7.40
CA SER A 103 -4.85 9.99 -7.32
C SER A 103 -5.30 9.15 -6.12
N ASN A 104 -6.49 9.46 -5.58
CA ASN A 104 -7.11 8.64 -4.54
C ASN A 104 -7.49 7.26 -5.10
N ALA A 105 -7.21 6.21 -4.33
CA ALA A 105 -7.47 4.84 -4.77
C ALA A 105 -8.96 4.59 -4.98
N SER A 106 -9.35 4.25 -6.21
CA SER A 106 -10.71 3.81 -6.54
C SER A 106 -10.93 2.32 -6.17
N PRO A 107 -12.14 1.92 -5.74
CA PRO A 107 -12.49 0.49 -5.60
C PRO A 107 -12.27 -0.32 -6.89
N ILE A 108 -12.42 0.33 -8.05
CA ILE A 108 -12.18 -0.27 -9.37
C ILE A 108 -10.69 -0.56 -9.57
N GLU A 109 -9.78 0.30 -9.08
CA GLU A 109 -8.34 0.05 -9.15
C GLU A 109 -7.95 -1.23 -8.41
N GLY A 110 -8.54 -1.47 -7.23
CA GLY A 110 -8.31 -2.70 -6.48
C GLY A 110 -8.72 -3.96 -7.24
N MET A 111 -9.87 -3.93 -7.93
CA MET A 111 -10.33 -5.05 -8.77
C MET A 111 -9.38 -5.29 -9.96
N LEU A 112 -8.97 -4.24 -10.66
CA LEU A 112 -8.06 -4.33 -11.80
C LEU A 112 -6.67 -4.83 -11.39
N ILE A 113 -6.17 -4.42 -10.22
CA ILE A 113 -4.90 -4.94 -9.67
C ILE A 113 -5.00 -6.42 -9.33
N ASN A 114 -6.16 -6.88 -8.84
CA ASN A 114 -6.36 -8.31 -8.59
C ASN A 114 -6.45 -9.10 -9.90
N GLU A 115 -7.11 -8.57 -10.93
CA GLU A 115 -7.15 -9.16 -12.27
C GLU A 115 -5.74 -9.29 -12.88
N LEU A 116 -4.86 -8.30 -12.66
CA LEU A 116 -3.44 -8.41 -13.04
C LEU A 116 -2.72 -9.57 -12.36
N LYS A 117 -3.01 -9.86 -11.08
CA LYS A 117 -2.41 -11.00 -10.36
C LYS A 117 -2.91 -12.34 -10.88
N GLU A 118 -4.18 -12.41 -11.29
CA GLU A 118 -4.73 -13.61 -11.92
C GLU A 118 -4.08 -13.86 -13.29
N LEU A 119 -3.87 -12.79 -14.08
CA LEU A 119 -3.13 -12.88 -15.34
C LEU A 119 -1.68 -13.36 -15.16
N ASP A 120 -1.01 -12.96 -14.07
CA ASP A 120 0.32 -13.48 -13.76
C ASP A 120 0.30 -15.01 -13.59
N THR A 121 -0.79 -15.59 -13.09
CA THR A 121 -0.92 -17.05 -12.97
C THR A 121 -1.02 -17.72 -14.35
N LEU A 122 -1.87 -17.19 -15.23
CA LEU A 122 -2.01 -17.68 -16.61
C LEU A 122 -0.71 -17.55 -17.40
N TYR A 123 0.04 -16.47 -17.16
CA TYR A 123 1.37 -16.28 -17.73
C TYR A 123 2.34 -17.39 -17.31
N GLN A 124 2.39 -17.71 -16.00
CA GLN A 124 3.25 -18.79 -15.50
C GLN A 124 2.83 -20.17 -16.02
N GLU A 125 1.54 -20.41 -16.21
CA GLU A 125 1.04 -21.65 -16.81
C GLU A 125 1.46 -21.77 -18.29
N GLY A 126 1.27 -20.73 -19.08
CA GLY A 126 1.72 -20.69 -20.48
C GLY A 126 3.23 -20.92 -20.60
N LEU A 127 4.03 -20.30 -19.72
CA LEU A 127 5.48 -20.53 -19.68
C LEU A 127 5.83 -21.99 -19.36
N LYS A 128 5.17 -22.60 -18.37
CA LYS A 128 5.41 -24.00 -18.01
C LYS A 128 5.10 -24.94 -19.18
N ASP A 129 4.06 -24.65 -19.94
CA ASP A 129 3.68 -25.47 -21.09
C ASP A 129 4.65 -25.31 -22.27
N ILE A 130 5.18 -24.11 -22.50
CA ILE A 130 6.26 -23.88 -23.47
C ILE A 130 7.56 -24.58 -23.05
N GLN A 131 7.86 -24.62 -21.75
CA GLN A 131 9.04 -25.34 -21.25
C GLN A 131 8.95 -26.86 -21.47
N LYS A 132 7.74 -27.43 -21.40
CA LYS A 132 7.50 -28.85 -21.70
C LYS A 132 7.52 -29.13 -23.20
N ASP A 133 6.90 -28.26 -23.99
CA ASP A 133 6.86 -28.36 -25.45
C ASP A 133 7.09 -26.98 -26.07
N LYS A 134 8.31 -26.80 -26.60
CA LYS A 134 8.78 -25.55 -27.19
C LYS A 134 7.96 -25.11 -28.41
N ASN A 135 7.31 -26.05 -29.10
CA ASN A 135 6.52 -25.78 -30.30
C ASN A 135 5.01 -25.73 -30.01
N ASN A 136 4.62 -25.65 -28.73
CA ASN A 136 3.22 -25.54 -28.35
C ASN A 136 2.65 -24.16 -28.74
N GLU A 137 2.13 -24.06 -29.96
CA GLU A 137 1.51 -22.84 -30.51
C GLU A 137 0.39 -22.30 -29.61
N ARG A 138 -0.36 -23.19 -28.95
CA ARG A 138 -1.42 -22.79 -28.02
C ARG A 138 -0.84 -22.06 -26.81
N ALA A 139 0.25 -22.57 -26.24
CA ALA A 139 0.90 -21.93 -25.10
C ALA A 139 1.52 -20.57 -25.49
N ILE A 140 2.10 -20.47 -26.70
CA ILE A 140 2.58 -19.22 -27.27
C ILE A 140 1.44 -18.20 -27.42
N MET A 141 0.29 -18.63 -27.96
CA MET A 141 -0.89 -17.76 -28.10
C MET A 141 -1.40 -17.28 -26.75
N ILE A 142 -1.49 -18.15 -25.76
CA ILE A 142 -1.90 -17.81 -24.39
C ILE A 142 -0.95 -16.75 -23.79
N LEU A 143 0.36 -16.88 -23.98
CA LEU A 143 1.33 -15.87 -23.51
C LEU A 143 1.10 -14.51 -24.17
N LEU A 144 0.97 -14.48 -25.49
CA LEU A 144 0.72 -13.24 -26.23
C LEU A 144 -0.59 -12.56 -25.79
N GLU A 145 -1.68 -13.34 -25.69
CA GLU A 145 -2.95 -12.84 -25.17
C GLU A 145 -2.83 -12.29 -23.74
N THR A 146 -2.01 -12.93 -22.91
CA THR A 146 -1.80 -12.49 -21.53
C THR A 146 -1.09 -11.14 -21.48
N TYR A 147 -0.10 -10.91 -22.35
CA TYR A 147 0.55 -9.60 -22.49
C TYR A 147 -0.42 -8.51 -22.94
N GLU A 148 -1.25 -8.79 -23.94
CA GLU A 148 -2.25 -7.83 -24.44
C GLU A 148 -3.28 -7.48 -23.37
N LYS A 149 -3.78 -8.48 -22.65
CA LYS A 149 -4.72 -8.29 -21.53
C LYS A 149 -4.08 -7.46 -20.41
N ARG A 150 -2.82 -7.76 -20.05
CA ARG A 150 -2.06 -6.99 -19.06
C ARG A 150 -1.95 -5.51 -19.45
N LEU A 151 -1.61 -5.23 -20.70
CA LEU A 151 -1.50 -3.86 -21.19
C LEU A 151 -2.85 -3.12 -21.10
N ARG A 152 -3.94 -3.76 -21.55
CA ARG A 152 -5.30 -3.20 -21.50
C ARG A 152 -5.74 -2.86 -20.08
N ILE A 153 -5.41 -3.71 -19.10
CA ILE A 153 -5.75 -3.43 -17.69
C ILE A 153 -4.95 -2.24 -17.17
N ILE A 154 -3.66 -2.13 -17.49
CA ILE A 154 -2.84 -0.99 -17.09
C ILE A 154 -3.39 0.32 -17.70
N GLU A 155 -3.82 0.29 -18.96
CA GLU A 155 -4.46 1.44 -19.59
C GLU A 155 -5.77 1.83 -18.91
N LYS A 156 -6.56 0.85 -18.48
CA LYS A 156 -7.79 1.08 -17.71
C LYS A 156 -7.50 1.66 -16.32
N LEU A 157 -6.43 1.20 -15.66
CA LEU A 157 -5.95 1.76 -14.39
C LEU A 157 -5.55 3.24 -14.55
N ILE A 158 -4.79 3.57 -15.60
CA ILE A 158 -4.43 4.94 -15.94
C ILE A 158 -5.69 5.78 -16.19
N TYR A 159 -6.64 5.25 -16.96
CA TYR A 159 -7.90 5.93 -17.25
C TYR A 159 -8.70 6.22 -15.97
N GLU A 160 -8.83 5.26 -15.06
CA GLU A 160 -9.57 5.47 -13.81
C GLU A 160 -8.92 6.54 -12.93
N ARG A 161 -7.58 6.61 -12.83
CA ARG A 161 -6.91 7.71 -12.10
C ARG A 161 -7.17 9.09 -12.70
N HIS A 162 -7.05 9.23 -14.02
CA HIS A 162 -7.37 10.50 -14.69
C HIS A 162 -8.83 10.90 -14.49
N LYS A 163 -9.73 9.92 -14.48
CA LYS A 163 -11.15 10.12 -14.22
C LYS A 163 -11.39 10.60 -12.79
N GLN A 164 -10.74 9.99 -11.78
CA GLN A 164 -10.80 10.44 -10.39
C GLN A 164 -10.32 11.89 -10.23
N ILE A 165 -9.16 12.24 -10.80
CA ILE A 165 -8.62 13.61 -10.78
C ILE A 165 -9.64 14.60 -11.35
N LYS A 166 -10.24 14.29 -12.51
CA LYS A 166 -11.28 15.13 -13.12
C LYS A 166 -12.54 15.28 -12.26
N TYR A 167 -12.92 14.24 -11.50
CA TYR A 167 -14.05 14.31 -10.58
C TYR A 167 -13.75 15.20 -9.37
N GLU A 168 -12.54 15.12 -8.83
CA GLU A 168 -12.08 15.94 -7.71
C GLU A 168 -11.97 17.42 -8.10
N GLU A 169 -11.41 17.73 -9.27
CA GLU A 169 -11.34 19.09 -9.82
C GLU A 169 -12.72 19.73 -9.97
N ARG A 170 -13.73 18.94 -10.36
CA ARG A 170 -15.12 19.40 -10.52
C ARG A 170 -15.87 19.53 -9.19
N ASN A 171 -15.44 18.84 -8.13
CA ASN A 171 -16.14 18.80 -6.84
C ASN A 171 -15.17 19.00 -5.65
N PRO A 172 -14.60 20.20 -5.48
CA PRO A 172 -13.59 20.46 -4.45
C PRO A 172 -14.11 20.33 -3.00
N LYS A 173 -15.43 20.30 -2.79
CA LYS A 173 -16.04 20.20 -1.45
C LYS A 173 -15.92 18.81 -0.81
N THR A 174 -15.43 17.82 -1.54
CA THR A 174 -15.32 16.42 -1.06
C THR A 174 -14.02 16.13 -0.31
N GLN A 175 -13.10 17.10 -0.19
CA GLN A 175 -11.78 16.95 0.45
C GLN A 175 -11.74 17.34 1.96
N LEU A 176 -12.89 17.32 2.67
CA LEU A 176 -13.00 17.68 4.09
C LEU A 176 -13.04 16.47 5.05
#